data_AF-A0A7C5ZQG5-F1
#
_entry.id   AF-A0A7C5ZQG5-F1
#
_cell.length_a   1.000
_cell.length_b   1.000
_cell.length_c   1.000
_cell.angle_alpha   90.00
_cell.angle_beta   90.00
_cell.angle_gamma   90.00
#
_symmetry.space_group_name_H-M   'P 1'
#
loop_
_entity.id
_entity.type
_entity.pdbx_description
1 polymer ?
#
loop_
_entity_poly.entity_id
_entity_poly.type
_entity_poly.pdbx_seq_one_letter_code
_entity_poly.pdbx_strand_id
1 'polypeptide(L)'
;MGLIIFEVLLLIILLHKQKHFHNSLLVFISFIIQITILVLYRLELTLLWGREVYWSDAEYYWDSTLKMIKTGFVAAHNITYVYYTWLIQMTSPFINVIWNNISNIMLLNLSFLMAIQSYLDSKNDLYLNKSYMKSNSIPITSYLLSIANPLVIYSLLRNLKDSLFLFLVVFSIYLMGYIKKVKSVTIFIFWLIFYNLLLIPVLTNIRPWGFAIPVLNTLSLFLDKKNISKQKRTVLTIFFAVQVFFMIYLFSARAFAWLSRRDMLLELGVGADSQGFSTVFLGLFRLLLGPGPIRSLFGYQYFQFYTYVGNICALIGSTIFWFLSPIVLLQMLDMNRKDLYVLLTYIFNLLMILIIYSYFYGGSAELRFRGVIYTLVANVFAILQLGNEKTMKIRPMESFDINKLKLKAYVLLCSMLFLGGLLFSI
;
A
#
# COMPACT_ATOMS: atom_id res chain seq x y z
N MET A 1 -6.39 18.25 -19.93
CA MET A 1 -5.65 17.98 -18.68
C MET A 1 -6.53 17.31 -17.61
N GLY A 2 -7.57 16.56 -18.00
CA GLY A 2 -8.73 16.26 -17.13
C GLY A 2 -8.44 15.35 -15.94
N LEU A 3 -7.77 14.20 -16.15
CA LEU A 3 -7.60 13.20 -15.08
C LEU A 3 -6.61 13.66 -14.00
N ILE A 4 -5.46 14.23 -14.40
CA ILE A 4 -4.47 14.76 -13.45
C ILE A 4 -5.04 15.95 -12.68
N ILE A 5 -5.79 16.85 -13.35
CA ILE A 5 -6.50 17.93 -12.64
C ILE A 5 -7.48 17.36 -11.62
N PHE A 6 -8.24 16.32 -11.98
CA PHE A 6 -9.14 15.67 -11.04
C PHE A 6 -8.40 15.09 -9.82
N GLU A 7 -7.27 14.42 -10.04
CA GLU A 7 -6.42 13.90 -8.95
C GLU A 7 -5.91 15.03 -8.04
N VAL A 8 -5.45 16.14 -8.61
CA VAL A 8 -5.00 17.32 -7.86
C VAL A 8 -6.14 17.94 -7.06
N LEU A 9 -7.32 18.10 -7.67
CA LEU A 9 -8.51 18.63 -6.98
C LEU A 9 -8.89 17.73 -5.80
N LEU A 10 -8.90 16.41 -5.99
CA LEU A 10 -9.20 15.46 -4.93
C LEU A 10 -8.18 15.54 -3.79
N LEU A 11 -6.90 15.68 -4.13
CA LEU A 11 -5.83 15.85 -3.16
C LEU A 11 -6.00 17.15 -2.35
N ILE A 12 -6.31 18.27 -3.01
CA ILE A 12 -6.59 19.56 -2.35
C ILE A 12 -7.79 19.44 -1.42
N ILE A 13 -8.88 18.79 -1.86
CA ILE A 13 -10.08 18.58 -1.03
C ILE A 13 -9.74 17.77 0.22
N LEU A 14 -8.98 16.67 0.08
CA LEU A 14 -8.59 15.84 1.23
C LEU A 14 -7.65 16.58 2.18
N LEU A 15 -6.62 17.26 1.66
CA LEU A 15 -5.72 18.08 2.49
C LEU A 15 -6.48 19.18 3.23
N HIS A 16 -7.44 19.85 2.57
CA HIS A 16 -8.25 20.88 3.21
C HIS A 16 -9.08 20.31 4.36
N LYS A 17 -9.74 19.16 4.15
CA LYS A 17 -10.50 18.45 5.19
C LYS A 17 -9.62 18.03 6.37
N GLN A 18 -8.35 17.74 6.12
CA GLN A 18 -7.41 17.20 7.10
C GLN A 18 -6.39 18.23 7.62
N LYS A 19 -6.54 19.52 7.28
CA LYS A 19 -5.52 20.55 7.51
C LYS A 19 -5.06 20.69 8.96
N HIS A 20 -5.91 20.33 9.91
CA HIS A 20 -5.61 20.39 11.35
C HIS A 20 -4.77 19.20 11.85
N PHE A 21 -4.78 18.08 11.14
CA PHE A 21 -4.04 16.87 11.50
C PHE A 21 -2.64 16.84 10.88
N HIS A 22 -2.45 17.53 9.75
CA HIS A 22 -1.17 17.57 9.04
C HIS A 22 -0.29 18.72 9.50
N ASN A 23 1.01 18.45 9.64
CA ASN A 23 2.02 19.49 9.69
C ASN A 23 2.30 19.97 8.25
N SER A 24 2.03 21.26 7.97
CA SER A 24 2.21 21.85 6.64
C SER A 24 3.65 21.78 6.15
N LEU A 25 4.62 21.94 7.04
CA LEU A 25 6.04 21.82 6.71
C LEU A 25 6.39 20.40 6.25
N LEU A 26 5.88 19.38 6.94
CA LEU A 26 6.13 17.98 6.56
C LEU A 26 5.49 17.62 5.21
N VAL A 27 4.27 18.11 4.97
CA VAL A 27 3.60 17.94 3.67
C VAL A 27 4.42 18.60 2.56
N PHE A 28 4.86 19.84 2.77
CA PHE A 28 5.67 20.59 1.81
C PHE A 28 7.02 19.90 1.53
N ILE A 29 7.74 19.48 2.57
CA ILE A 29 9.00 18.73 2.43
C ILE A 29 8.77 17.43 1.66
N SER A 30 7.69 16.71 1.93
CA SER A 30 7.36 15.46 1.23
C SER A 30 7.19 15.71 -0.28
N PHE A 31 6.50 16.79 -0.67
CA PHE A 31 6.36 17.17 -2.08
C PHE A 31 7.71 17.55 -2.71
N ILE A 32 8.58 18.29 -2.01
CA ILE A 32 9.91 18.63 -2.52
C ILE A 32 10.72 17.35 -2.79
N ILE A 33 10.72 16.40 -1.85
CA ILE A 33 11.43 15.12 -2.02
C ILE A 33 10.88 14.37 -3.24
N GLN A 34 9.56 14.29 -3.38
CA GLN A 34 8.91 13.62 -4.51
C GLN A 34 9.29 14.24 -5.87
N ILE A 35 9.22 15.57 -5.98
CA ILE A 35 9.59 16.29 -7.20
C ILE A 35 11.07 16.11 -7.51
N THR A 36 11.94 16.20 -6.50
CA THR A 36 13.39 16.02 -6.67
C THR A 36 13.70 14.61 -7.19
N ILE A 37 13.12 13.57 -6.59
CA ILE A 37 13.30 12.19 -7.06
C ILE A 37 12.76 12.01 -8.48
N LEU A 38 11.60 12.59 -8.80
CA LEU A 38 11.04 12.56 -10.16
C LEU A 38 12.00 13.18 -11.18
N VAL A 39 12.49 14.40 -10.92
CA VAL A 39 13.39 15.11 -11.83
C VAL A 39 14.69 14.31 -12.02
N LEU A 40 15.33 13.87 -10.94
CA LEU A 40 16.56 13.10 -11.01
C LEU A 40 16.37 11.77 -11.77
N TYR A 41 15.29 11.05 -11.48
CA TYR A 41 14.95 9.81 -12.18
C TYR A 41 14.74 10.02 -13.68
N ARG A 42 14.02 11.08 -14.06
CA ARG A 42 13.78 11.39 -15.48
C ARG A 42 15.07 11.76 -16.19
N LEU A 43 15.87 12.65 -15.60
CA LEU A 43 17.16 13.07 -16.15
C LEU A 43 18.10 11.89 -16.34
N GLU A 44 18.21 11.01 -15.34
CA GLU A 44 19.03 9.81 -15.45
C GLU A 44 18.56 8.91 -16.61
N LEU A 45 17.27 8.59 -16.69
CA LEU A 45 16.76 7.72 -17.75
C LEU A 45 17.00 8.30 -19.14
N THR A 46 16.75 9.60 -19.33
CA THR A 46 16.89 10.22 -20.65
C THR A 46 18.34 10.47 -21.04
N LEU A 47 19.17 10.97 -20.11
CA LEU A 47 20.52 11.43 -20.41
C LEU A 47 21.57 10.32 -20.34
N LEU A 48 21.46 9.41 -19.36
CA LEU A 48 22.45 8.35 -19.17
C LEU A 48 22.05 7.07 -19.91
N TRP A 49 20.77 6.73 -19.91
CA TRP A 49 20.29 5.46 -20.46
C TRP A 49 19.65 5.60 -21.84
N GLY A 50 19.29 6.81 -22.28
CA GLY A 50 18.61 7.06 -23.56
C GLY A 50 17.21 6.45 -23.63
N ARG A 51 16.48 6.36 -22.51
CA ARG A 51 15.19 5.68 -22.40
C ARG A 51 14.07 6.59 -21.92
N GLU A 52 12.85 6.34 -22.38
CA GLU A 52 11.67 7.07 -21.92
C GLU A 52 11.07 6.50 -20.62
N VAL A 53 11.26 5.21 -20.36
CA VAL A 53 10.68 4.48 -19.22
C VAL A 53 11.72 3.53 -18.63
N TYR A 54 11.43 3.05 -17.42
CA TYR A 54 12.18 1.93 -16.86
C TYR A 54 11.99 0.66 -17.71
N TRP A 55 12.96 -0.25 -17.65
CA TRP A 55 12.92 -1.54 -18.33
C TRP A 55 11.75 -2.47 -17.92
N SER A 56 11.55 -3.57 -18.67
CA SER A 56 10.60 -4.65 -18.36
C SER A 56 9.13 -4.16 -18.40
N ASP A 57 8.37 -4.35 -17.32
CA ASP A 57 6.93 -4.05 -17.28
C ASP A 57 6.60 -2.60 -17.70
N ALA A 58 7.40 -1.62 -17.28
CA ALA A 58 7.11 -0.22 -17.59
C ALA A 58 7.20 0.08 -19.10
N GLU A 59 8.13 -0.56 -19.79
CA GLU A 59 8.29 -0.51 -21.25
C GLU A 59 7.15 -1.22 -21.96
N TYR A 60 6.84 -2.46 -21.56
CA TYR A 60 5.72 -3.24 -22.12
C TYR A 60 4.41 -2.45 -22.08
N TYR A 61 4.12 -1.82 -20.95
CA TYR A 61 2.89 -1.06 -20.80
C TYR A 61 2.92 0.26 -21.55
N TRP A 62 4.05 0.97 -21.57
CA TRP A 62 4.17 2.21 -22.33
C TRP A 62 3.97 1.98 -23.83
N ASP A 63 4.59 0.93 -24.37
CA ASP A 63 4.40 0.52 -25.77
C ASP A 63 2.95 0.15 -26.06
N SER A 64 2.30 -0.53 -25.12
CA SER A 64 0.87 -0.87 -25.21
C SER A 64 0.00 0.39 -25.18
N THR A 65 0.34 1.40 -24.37
CA THR A 65 -0.32 2.70 -24.34
C THR A 65 -0.17 3.41 -25.68
N LEU A 66 1.06 3.49 -26.21
CA LEU A 66 1.32 4.13 -27.50
C LEU A 66 0.59 3.43 -28.65
N LYS A 67 0.54 2.09 -28.64
CA LYS A 67 -0.28 1.32 -29.59
C LYS A 67 -1.75 1.67 -29.44
N MET A 68 -2.30 1.65 -28.23
CA MET A 68 -3.69 2.03 -27.96
C MET A 68 -4.03 3.44 -28.46
N ILE A 69 -3.14 4.42 -28.26
CA ILE A 69 -3.33 5.79 -28.77
C ILE A 69 -3.40 5.79 -30.31
N LYS A 70 -2.54 5.02 -30.99
CA LYS A 70 -2.46 4.98 -32.45
C LYS A 70 -3.61 4.21 -33.12
N THR A 71 -4.01 3.07 -32.54
CA THR A 71 -4.93 2.11 -33.18
C THR A 71 -6.32 2.08 -32.55
N GLY A 72 -6.51 2.68 -31.37
CA GLY A 72 -7.75 2.62 -30.59
C GLY A 72 -8.01 1.26 -29.92
N PHE A 73 -7.17 0.25 -30.18
CA PHE A 73 -7.30 -1.09 -29.60
C PHE A 73 -5.95 -1.75 -29.40
N VAL A 74 -5.75 -2.39 -28.24
CA VAL A 74 -4.60 -3.24 -27.97
C VAL A 74 -5.01 -4.46 -27.16
N ALA A 75 -4.51 -5.63 -27.55
CA ALA A 75 -4.57 -6.83 -26.72
C ALA A 75 -3.34 -6.83 -25.81
N ALA A 76 -3.53 -6.45 -24.55
CA ALA A 76 -2.45 -6.40 -23.55
C ALA A 76 -2.85 -7.12 -22.26
N HIS A 77 -1.86 -7.71 -21.59
CA HIS A 77 -2.04 -8.19 -20.23
C HIS A 77 -2.32 -7.01 -19.29
N ASN A 78 -3.21 -7.21 -18.32
CA ASN A 78 -3.66 -6.17 -17.39
C ASN A 78 -4.22 -4.91 -18.09
N ILE A 79 -5.12 -5.11 -19.06
CA ILE A 79 -5.64 -4.05 -19.93
C ILE A 79 -6.20 -2.83 -19.19
N THR A 80 -6.80 -3.00 -18.00
CA THR A 80 -7.29 -1.88 -17.16
C THR A 80 -6.20 -0.86 -16.87
N TYR A 81 -4.97 -1.33 -16.66
CA TYR A 81 -3.82 -0.46 -16.46
C TYR A 81 -3.46 0.32 -17.73
N VAL A 82 -3.47 -0.33 -18.89
CA VAL A 82 -3.22 0.33 -20.18
C VAL A 82 -4.32 1.36 -20.47
N TYR A 83 -5.59 1.05 -20.23
CA TYR A 83 -6.68 2.01 -20.34
C TYR A 83 -6.47 3.24 -19.46
N TYR A 84 -6.03 3.05 -18.23
CA TYR A 84 -5.76 4.16 -17.32
C TYR A 84 -4.60 5.03 -17.82
N THR A 85 -3.48 4.44 -18.25
CA THR A 85 -2.38 5.21 -18.88
C THR A 85 -2.86 5.95 -20.14
N TRP A 86 -3.68 5.31 -20.97
CA TRP A 86 -4.22 5.92 -22.18
C TRP A 86 -5.11 7.12 -21.85
N LEU A 87 -5.99 7.01 -20.83
CA LEU A 87 -6.80 8.13 -20.35
C LEU A 87 -5.94 9.29 -19.83
N ILE A 88 -4.86 9.01 -19.10
CA ILE A 88 -3.90 10.06 -18.68
C ILE A 88 -3.37 10.78 -19.92
N GLN A 89 -2.86 10.04 -20.91
CA GLN A 89 -2.24 10.63 -22.10
C GLN A 89 -3.24 11.40 -22.96
N MET A 90 -4.41 10.83 -23.24
CA MET A 90 -5.47 11.46 -24.03
C MET A 90 -6.01 12.72 -23.37
N THR A 91 -5.98 12.77 -22.04
CA THR A 91 -6.36 13.97 -21.31
C THR A 91 -5.18 14.87 -20.99
N SER A 92 -3.94 14.59 -21.39
CA SER A 92 -2.77 15.45 -21.10
C SER A 92 -2.53 16.49 -22.21
N PRO A 93 -1.78 17.59 -21.94
CA PRO A 93 -1.49 18.60 -22.95
C PRO A 93 -0.69 18.08 -24.15
N PHE A 94 0.16 17.07 -23.93
CA PHE A 94 0.94 16.38 -24.95
C PHE A 94 1.26 14.97 -24.47
N ILE A 95 1.52 14.05 -25.41
CA ILE A 95 1.85 12.65 -25.09
C ILE A 95 3.27 12.60 -24.54
N ASN A 96 3.40 12.25 -23.26
CA ASN A 96 4.68 12.09 -22.59
C ASN A 96 4.53 11.25 -21.31
N VAL A 97 5.52 10.39 -21.06
CA VAL A 97 5.58 9.52 -19.88
C VAL A 97 5.54 10.29 -18.57
N ILE A 98 6.02 11.54 -18.54
CA ILE A 98 6.05 12.36 -17.32
C ILE A 98 4.66 12.48 -16.67
N TRP A 99 3.59 12.52 -17.46
CA TRP A 99 2.22 12.58 -16.97
C TRP A 99 1.81 11.31 -16.21
N ASN A 100 2.29 10.14 -16.65
CA ASN A 100 2.10 8.89 -15.90
C ASN A 100 2.90 8.92 -14.59
N ASN A 101 4.12 9.45 -14.60
CA ASN A 101 4.94 9.57 -13.39
C ASN A 101 4.32 10.57 -12.38
N ILE A 102 3.75 11.68 -12.85
CA ILE A 102 3.03 12.64 -12.00
C ILE A 102 1.79 11.99 -11.39
N SER A 103 0.98 11.30 -12.19
CA SER A 103 -0.20 10.57 -11.69
C SER A 103 0.19 9.51 -10.64
N ASN A 104 1.33 8.82 -10.81
CA ASN A 104 1.85 7.90 -9.78
C ASN A 104 2.07 8.55 -8.42
N ILE A 105 2.69 9.72 -8.42
CA ILE A 105 2.93 10.49 -7.19
C ILE A 105 1.59 10.94 -6.61
N MET A 106 0.65 11.40 -7.44
CA MET A 106 -0.67 11.81 -6.99
C MET A 106 -1.42 10.64 -6.35
N LEU A 107 -1.44 9.47 -6.97
CA LEU A 107 -2.06 8.26 -6.43
C LEU A 107 -1.42 7.79 -5.12
N LEU A 108 -0.10 7.90 -4.97
CA LEU A 108 0.58 7.64 -3.70
C LEU A 108 0.10 8.61 -2.61
N ASN A 109 0.06 9.90 -2.89
CA ASN A 109 -0.41 10.91 -1.94
C ASN A 109 -1.89 10.72 -1.60
N LEU A 110 -2.74 10.44 -2.60
CA LEU A 110 -4.16 10.16 -2.41
C LEU A 110 -4.37 8.90 -1.56
N SER A 111 -3.59 7.85 -1.78
CA SER A 111 -3.59 6.64 -0.95
C SER A 111 -3.32 6.98 0.52
N PHE A 112 -2.30 7.79 0.80
CA PHE A 112 -1.99 8.20 2.17
C PHE A 112 -3.12 9.01 2.80
N LEU A 113 -3.59 10.06 2.12
CA LEU A 113 -4.64 10.95 2.62
C LEU A 113 -6.00 10.25 2.79
N MET A 114 -6.37 9.37 1.87
CA MET A 114 -7.60 8.58 1.99
C MET A 114 -7.54 7.59 3.15
N ALA A 115 -6.36 7.03 3.45
CA ALA A 115 -6.22 6.15 4.60
C ALA A 115 -6.47 6.89 5.91
N ILE A 116 -5.86 8.07 6.06
CA ILE A 116 -6.13 8.98 7.19
C ILE A 116 -7.62 9.35 7.24
N GLN A 117 -8.22 9.73 6.10
CA GLN A 117 -9.62 10.11 6.05
C GLN A 117 -10.54 9.01 6.54
N SER A 118 -10.30 7.77 6.09
CA SER A 118 -11.11 6.61 6.46
C SER A 118 -11.14 6.39 7.97
N TYR A 119 -10.00 6.64 8.63
CA TYR A 119 -9.87 6.55 10.07
C TYR A 119 -10.59 7.69 10.79
N LEU A 120 -10.35 8.94 10.37
CA LEU A 120 -11.02 10.11 10.96
C LEU A 120 -12.54 9.97 10.87
N ASP A 121 -13.03 9.56 9.70
CA ASP A 121 -14.45 9.33 9.46
C ASP A 121 -15.02 8.23 10.35
N SER A 122 -14.25 7.17 10.63
CA SER A 122 -14.69 6.11 11.54
C SER A 122 -14.88 6.58 13.00
N LYS A 123 -14.34 7.75 13.34
CA LYS A 123 -14.29 8.33 14.68
C LYS A 123 -15.10 9.62 14.83
N ASN A 124 -15.84 10.05 13.81
CA ASN A 124 -16.54 11.35 13.78
C ASN A 124 -17.46 11.63 14.99
N ASP A 125 -17.98 10.62 15.67
CA ASP A 125 -18.79 10.82 16.90
C ASP A 125 -17.97 11.38 18.09
N LEU A 126 -16.64 11.23 18.08
CA LEU A 126 -15.74 11.70 19.16
C LEU A 126 -15.08 13.06 18.86
N TYR A 127 -14.94 13.44 17.59
CA TYR A 127 -14.17 14.62 17.16
C TYR A 127 -14.96 15.93 17.13
N LEU A 128 -16.25 15.92 17.47
CA LEU A 128 -17.05 17.15 17.63
C LEU A 128 -16.54 18.06 18.76
N ASN A 129 -15.72 17.55 19.68
CA ASN A 129 -15.06 18.36 20.70
C ASN A 129 -13.74 18.95 20.17
N LYS A 130 -13.72 20.26 19.88
CA LYS A 130 -12.54 21.03 19.43
C LYS A 130 -11.27 20.78 20.27
N SER A 131 -11.41 20.52 21.56
CA SER A 131 -10.27 20.22 22.46
C SER A 131 -9.53 18.92 22.12
N TYR A 132 -10.16 17.98 21.40
CA TYR A 132 -9.54 16.73 20.94
C TYR A 132 -8.67 16.91 19.70
N MET A 133 -8.90 17.96 18.90
CA MET A 133 -8.23 18.13 17.60
C MET A 133 -6.80 18.67 17.71
N LYS A 134 -6.43 19.34 18.81
CA LYS A 134 -5.13 20.04 18.94
C LYS A 134 -3.97 19.12 19.33
N SER A 135 -4.24 17.87 19.72
CA SER A 135 -3.25 16.90 20.20
C SER A 135 -2.86 15.87 19.13
N ASN A 136 -3.82 15.47 18.28
CA ASN A 136 -3.68 14.33 17.37
C ASN A 136 -3.02 14.69 16.02
N SER A 137 -1.80 15.22 16.00
CA SER A 137 -1.08 15.41 14.73
C SER A 137 -0.63 14.06 14.14
N ILE A 138 -0.65 13.92 12.82
CA ILE A 138 -0.10 12.73 12.16
C ILE A 138 1.41 12.70 12.40
N PRO A 139 1.95 11.58 12.90
CA PRO A 139 3.36 11.50 13.28
C PRO A 139 4.28 11.58 12.07
N ILE A 140 5.44 12.20 12.28
CA ILE A 140 6.49 12.32 11.25
C ILE A 140 6.90 10.97 10.68
N THR A 141 6.90 9.91 11.49
CA THR A 141 7.23 8.55 11.08
C THR A 141 6.25 7.99 10.04
N SER A 142 4.96 8.37 10.07
CA SER A 142 4.02 7.98 9.00
C SER A 142 4.40 8.59 7.66
N TYR A 143 4.87 9.84 7.63
CA TYR A 143 5.37 10.47 6.41
C TYR A 143 6.64 9.78 5.92
N LEU A 144 7.62 9.57 6.82
CA LEU A 144 8.90 8.94 6.52
C LEU A 144 8.80 7.46 6.10
N LEU A 145 7.74 6.76 6.48
CA LEU A 145 7.45 5.39 6.03
C LEU A 145 6.65 5.33 4.73
N SER A 146 6.04 6.43 4.29
CA SER A 146 5.19 6.49 3.10
C SER A 146 5.62 7.58 2.12
N ILE A 147 4.92 8.72 2.10
CA ILE A 147 5.00 9.75 1.06
C ILE A 147 6.30 10.54 1.06
N ALA A 148 7.12 10.45 2.12
CA ALA A 148 8.45 11.05 2.18
C ALA A 148 9.58 10.00 2.07
N ASN A 149 9.25 8.71 1.96
CA ASN A 149 10.25 7.65 1.89
C ASN A 149 10.81 7.55 0.45
N PRO A 150 12.12 7.77 0.23
CA PRO A 150 12.69 7.75 -1.12
C PRO A 150 12.48 6.42 -1.86
N LEU A 151 12.55 5.28 -1.16
CA LEU A 151 12.29 3.96 -1.75
C LEU A 151 10.84 3.88 -2.22
N VAL A 152 9.87 4.25 -1.38
CA VAL A 152 8.44 4.21 -1.73
C VAL A 152 8.18 5.09 -2.95
N ILE A 153 8.65 6.34 -2.91
CA ILE A 153 8.47 7.30 -4.00
C ILE A 153 9.06 6.72 -5.29
N TYR A 154 10.36 6.39 -5.30
CA TYR A 154 11.04 5.88 -6.49
C TYR A 154 10.38 4.61 -7.04
N SER A 155 10.00 3.69 -6.15
CA SER A 155 9.43 2.39 -6.50
C SER A 155 8.03 2.48 -7.14
N LEU A 156 7.19 3.41 -6.68
CA LEU A 156 5.84 3.63 -7.19
C LEU A 156 5.80 4.64 -8.34
N LEU A 157 6.77 5.56 -8.40
CA LEU A 157 6.93 6.53 -9.49
C LEU A 157 7.13 5.84 -10.84
N ARG A 158 7.92 4.77 -10.88
CA ARG A 158 8.30 4.07 -12.11
C ARG A 158 7.21 3.17 -12.68
N ASN A 159 6.26 2.73 -11.86
CA ASN A 159 5.28 1.73 -12.26
C ASN A 159 3.86 2.11 -11.82
N LEU A 160 3.05 2.58 -12.78
CA LEU A 160 1.68 3.01 -12.49
C LEU A 160 0.76 1.83 -12.09
N LYS A 161 1.13 0.58 -12.39
CA LYS A 161 0.32 -0.59 -12.01
C LYS A 161 0.23 -0.73 -10.50
N ASP A 162 1.35 -0.53 -9.79
CA ASP A 162 1.42 -0.74 -8.34
C ASP A 162 0.91 0.47 -7.55
N SER A 163 1.10 1.68 -8.06
CA SER A 163 0.50 2.89 -7.47
C SER A 163 -1.03 2.88 -7.60
N LEU A 164 -1.57 2.50 -8.76
CA LEU A 164 -3.01 2.33 -8.99
C LEU A 164 -3.58 1.21 -8.13
N PHE A 165 -2.87 0.08 -8.03
CA PHE A 165 -3.27 -1.01 -7.16
C PHE A 165 -3.34 -0.57 -5.68
N LEU A 166 -2.30 0.10 -5.18
CA LEU A 166 -2.28 0.66 -3.82
C LEU A 166 -3.45 1.63 -3.60
N PHE A 167 -3.69 2.54 -4.55
CA PHE A 167 -4.79 3.49 -4.48
C PHE A 167 -6.14 2.77 -4.40
N LEU A 168 -6.39 1.78 -5.27
CA LEU A 168 -7.64 1.02 -5.28
C LEU A 168 -7.83 0.19 -4.00
N VAL A 169 -6.75 -0.36 -3.42
CA VAL A 169 -6.80 -1.02 -2.10
C VAL A 169 -7.29 -0.04 -1.04
N VAL A 170 -6.67 1.14 -0.95
CA VAL A 170 -7.04 2.12 0.08
C VAL A 170 -8.43 2.72 -0.19
N PHE A 171 -8.74 3.04 -1.44
CA PHE A 171 -10.06 3.52 -1.86
C PHE A 171 -11.16 2.50 -1.53
N SER A 172 -10.87 1.22 -1.73
CA SER A 172 -11.75 0.12 -1.34
C SER A 172 -12.02 0.10 0.17
N ILE A 173 -11.00 0.30 1.00
CA ILE A 173 -11.15 0.39 2.45
C ILE A 173 -11.98 1.63 2.84
N TYR A 174 -11.70 2.78 2.21
CA TYR A 174 -12.44 4.02 2.41
C TYR A 174 -13.94 3.86 2.07
N LEU A 175 -14.27 3.27 0.92
CA LEU A 175 -15.65 2.98 0.54
C LEU A 175 -16.35 2.06 1.55
N MET A 176 -15.67 1.02 2.03
CA MET A 176 -16.24 0.12 3.04
C MET A 176 -16.56 0.88 4.34
N GLY A 177 -15.69 1.83 4.74
CA GLY A 177 -15.95 2.74 5.85
C GLY A 177 -17.20 3.62 5.65
N TYR A 178 -17.49 4.02 4.41
CA TYR A 178 -18.72 4.75 4.07
C TYR A 178 -19.96 3.85 4.12
N ILE A 179 -19.89 2.66 3.50
CA ILE A 179 -20.99 1.68 3.47
C ILE A 179 -21.42 1.28 4.87
N LYS A 180 -20.46 1.09 5.79
CA LYS A 180 -20.70 0.82 7.20
C LYS A 180 -21.72 1.77 7.86
N LYS A 181 -21.66 3.07 7.51
CA LYS A 181 -22.47 4.13 8.12
C LYS A 181 -23.89 4.22 7.56
N VAL A 182 -24.20 3.56 6.45
CA VAL A 182 -25.53 3.61 5.82
C VAL A 182 -26.58 3.02 6.77
N LYS A 183 -27.57 3.82 7.22
CA LYS A 183 -28.55 3.36 8.22
C LYS A 183 -29.54 2.32 7.67
N SER A 184 -30.09 2.57 6.48
CA SER A 184 -31.08 1.69 5.84
C SER A 184 -30.45 0.39 5.33
N VAL A 185 -31.05 -0.75 5.62
CA VAL A 185 -30.59 -2.08 5.17
C VAL A 185 -30.66 -2.19 3.64
N THR A 186 -31.71 -1.67 3.01
CA THR A 186 -31.88 -1.71 1.55
C THR A 186 -30.79 -0.92 0.84
N ILE A 187 -30.52 0.30 1.31
CA ILE A 187 -29.46 1.15 0.76
C ILE A 187 -28.07 0.52 1.03
N PHE A 188 -27.90 -0.13 2.18
CA PHE A 188 -26.69 -0.88 2.52
C PHE A 188 -26.43 -2.04 1.55
N ILE A 189 -27.46 -2.84 1.24
CA ILE A 189 -27.37 -3.94 0.26
C ILE A 189 -27.00 -3.38 -1.12
N PHE A 190 -27.68 -2.34 -1.58
CA PHE A 190 -27.40 -1.70 -2.86
C PHE A 190 -25.93 -1.28 -2.98
N TRP A 191 -25.41 -0.55 -1.98
CA TRP A 191 -24.02 -0.12 -1.98
C TRP A 191 -23.03 -1.27 -1.87
N LEU A 192 -23.37 -2.33 -1.12
CA LEU A 192 -22.51 -3.52 -1.02
C LEU A 192 -22.40 -4.26 -2.35
N ILE A 193 -23.51 -4.40 -3.08
CA ILE A 193 -23.53 -4.97 -4.44
C ILE A 193 -22.72 -4.09 -5.38
N PHE A 194 -23.01 -2.78 -5.42
CA PHE A 194 -22.31 -1.82 -6.28
C PHE A 194 -20.79 -1.83 -6.03
N TYR A 195 -20.38 -1.81 -4.77
CA TYR A 195 -18.97 -1.90 -4.36
C TYR A 195 -18.26 -3.13 -4.91
N ASN A 196 -18.89 -4.31 -4.83
CA ASN A 196 -18.30 -5.55 -5.33
C ASN A 196 -18.27 -5.61 -6.86
N LEU A 197 -19.37 -5.21 -7.52
CA LEU A 197 -19.46 -5.16 -8.98
C LEU A 197 -18.42 -4.19 -9.58
N LEU A 198 -18.10 -3.11 -8.88
CA LEU A 198 -17.08 -2.16 -9.30
C LEU A 198 -15.67 -2.70 -9.05
N LEU A 199 -15.36 -3.11 -7.81
CA LEU A 199 -13.97 -3.33 -7.41
C LEU A 199 -13.42 -4.72 -7.74
N ILE A 200 -14.24 -5.77 -7.71
CA ILE A 200 -13.74 -7.12 -8.01
C ILE A 200 -13.19 -7.19 -9.45
N PRO A 201 -13.90 -6.75 -10.50
CA PRO A 201 -13.38 -6.80 -11.87
C PRO A 201 -12.15 -5.93 -12.05
N VAL A 202 -12.18 -4.69 -11.54
CA VAL A 202 -11.07 -3.72 -11.68
C VAL A 202 -9.80 -4.24 -11.00
N LEU A 203 -9.89 -4.70 -9.75
CA LEU A 203 -8.72 -5.21 -9.03
C LEU A 203 -8.20 -6.52 -9.63
N THR A 204 -9.08 -7.41 -10.09
CA THR A 204 -8.69 -8.68 -10.73
C THR A 204 -7.94 -8.46 -12.04
N ASN A 205 -8.35 -7.45 -12.82
CA ASN A 205 -7.68 -7.08 -14.06
C ASN A 205 -6.31 -6.41 -13.85
N ILE A 206 -6.04 -5.88 -12.66
CA ILE A 206 -4.72 -5.31 -12.31
C ILE A 206 -3.83 -6.41 -11.72
N ARG A 207 -4.39 -7.24 -10.82
CA ARG A 207 -3.72 -8.39 -10.20
C ARG A 207 -4.71 -9.56 -10.14
N PRO A 208 -4.34 -10.78 -10.58
CA PRO A 208 -5.27 -11.92 -10.61
C PRO A 208 -5.95 -12.25 -9.27
N TRP A 209 -5.27 -11.99 -8.14
CA TRP A 209 -5.77 -12.21 -6.78
C TRP A 209 -6.41 -10.96 -6.14
N GLY A 210 -6.54 -9.86 -6.88
CA GLY A 210 -7.10 -8.59 -6.40
C GLY A 210 -8.55 -8.69 -5.94
N PHE A 211 -9.31 -9.70 -6.40
CA PHE A 211 -10.67 -9.98 -5.93
C PHE A 211 -10.76 -10.21 -4.41
N ALA A 212 -9.68 -10.68 -3.78
CA ALA A 212 -9.68 -11.03 -2.36
C ALA A 212 -9.79 -9.77 -1.46
N ILE A 213 -9.42 -8.59 -1.97
CA ILE A 213 -9.50 -7.32 -1.22
C ILE A 213 -10.96 -6.99 -0.84
N PRO A 214 -11.92 -6.87 -1.78
CA PRO A 214 -13.34 -6.69 -1.44
C PRO A 214 -13.91 -7.73 -0.48
N VAL A 215 -13.50 -8.99 -0.62
CA VAL A 215 -13.96 -10.10 0.24
C VAL A 215 -13.44 -9.94 1.67
N LEU A 216 -12.14 -9.66 1.84
CA LEU A 216 -11.55 -9.42 3.16
C LEU A 216 -12.10 -8.15 3.82
N ASN A 217 -12.40 -7.11 3.05
CA ASN A 217 -13.06 -5.92 3.57
C ASN A 217 -14.47 -6.24 4.08
N THR A 218 -15.22 -7.07 3.34
CA THR A 218 -16.55 -7.56 3.77
C THR A 218 -16.44 -8.40 5.04
N LEU A 219 -15.44 -9.28 5.15
CA LEU A 219 -15.14 -10.05 6.35
C LEU A 219 -14.81 -9.14 7.54
N SER A 220 -13.96 -8.12 7.34
CA SER A 220 -13.59 -7.17 8.39
C SER A 220 -14.82 -6.43 8.94
N LEU A 221 -15.75 -6.05 8.05
CA LEU A 221 -17.01 -5.40 8.42
C LEU A 221 -17.92 -6.37 9.18
N PHE A 222 -18.00 -7.64 8.77
CA PHE A 222 -18.75 -8.68 9.47
C PHE A 222 -18.24 -8.93 10.90
N LEU A 223 -16.92 -8.82 11.11
CA LEU A 223 -16.30 -8.98 12.44
C LEU A 223 -16.53 -7.77 13.37
N ASP A 224 -16.92 -6.61 12.84
CA ASP A 224 -17.24 -5.41 13.64
C ASP A 224 -18.63 -5.50 14.30
N LYS A 225 -18.70 -6.28 15.38
CA LYS A 225 -19.94 -6.52 16.14
C LYS A 225 -20.54 -5.28 16.80
N LYS A 226 -19.77 -4.19 16.97
CA LYS A 226 -20.23 -3.01 17.74
C LYS A 226 -21.08 -2.06 16.91
N ASN A 227 -20.78 -1.96 15.62
CA ASN A 227 -21.33 -0.91 14.76
C ASN A 227 -22.36 -1.41 13.75
N ILE A 228 -22.62 -2.73 13.71
CA ILE A 228 -23.48 -3.37 12.71
C ILE A 228 -24.72 -3.95 13.38
N SER A 229 -25.90 -3.54 12.90
CA SER A 229 -27.18 -4.07 13.40
C SER A 229 -27.35 -5.56 13.07
N LYS A 230 -28.18 -6.27 13.84
CA LYS A 230 -28.45 -7.70 13.64
C LYS A 230 -28.90 -8.01 12.21
N GLN A 231 -29.76 -7.18 11.62
CA GLN A 231 -30.24 -7.33 10.24
C GLN A 231 -29.11 -7.21 9.21
N LYS A 232 -28.29 -6.14 9.31
CA LYS A 232 -27.11 -5.98 8.43
C LYS A 232 -26.12 -7.12 8.57
N ARG A 233 -25.99 -7.68 9.78
CA ARG A 233 -25.12 -8.84 10.01
C ARG A 233 -25.64 -10.08 9.30
N THR A 234 -26.94 -10.35 9.31
CA THR A 234 -27.55 -11.44 8.52
C THR A 234 -27.28 -11.26 7.04
N VAL A 235 -27.46 -10.04 6.52
CA VAL A 235 -27.12 -9.70 5.12
C VAL A 235 -25.65 -9.98 4.84
N LEU A 236 -24.73 -9.50 5.68
CA LEU A 236 -23.29 -9.73 5.53
C LEU A 236 -22.95 -11.22 5.56
N THR A 237 -23.58 -12.03 6.42
CA THR A 237 -23.36 -13.49 6.45
C THR A 237 -23.74 -14.13 5.13
N ILE A 238 -24.96 -13.85 4.63
CA ILE A 238 -25.44 -14.39 3.35
C ILE A 238 -24.52 -13.94 2.22
N PHE A 239 -24.20 -12.65 2.19
CA PHE A 239 -23.38 -12.06 1.15
C PHE A 239 -21.95 -12.63 1.15
N PHE A 240 -21.35 -12.80 2.33
CA PHE A 240 -20.04 -13.42 2.48
C PHE A 240 -20.06 -14.89 2.06
N ALA A 241 -21.10 -15.65 2.43
CA ALA A 241 -21.27 -17.03 1.98
C ALA A 241 -21.37 -17.12 0.45
N VAL A 242 -22.14 -16.22 -0.18
CA VAL A 242 -22.24 -16.12 -1.65
C VAL A 242 -20.89 -15.77 -2.27
N GLN A 243 -20.16 -14.79 -1.73
CA GLN A 243 -18.81 -14.45 -2.20
C GLN A 243 -17.87 -15.66 -2.13
N VAL A 244 -17.82 -16.35 -0.99
CA VAL A 244 -16.97 -17.53 -0.81
C VAL A 244 -17.36 -18.65 -1.78
N PHE A 245 -18.66 -18.91 -1.95
CA PHE A 245 -19.15 -19.89 -2.92
C PHE A 245 -18.72 -19.53 -4.35
N PHE A 246 -18.92 -18.28 -4.78
CA PHE A 246 -18.47 -17.82 -6.10
C PHE A 246 -16.96 -17.87 -6.25
N MET A 247 -16.19 -17.55 -5.20
CA MET A 247 -14.74 -17.70 -5.24
C MET A 247 -14.35 -19.16 -5.45
N ILE A 248 -14.90 -20.09 -4.68
CA ILE A 248 -14.61 -21.52 -4.84
C ILE A 248 -15.03 -21.99 -6.24
N TYR A 249 -16.23 -21.64 -6.71
CA TYR A 249 -16.75 -22.07 -7.99
C TYR A 249 -15.95 -21.51 -9.18
N LEU A 250 -15.79 -20.18 -9.27
CA LEU A 250 -15.13 -19.52 -10.39
C LEU A 250 -13.62 -19.69 -10.36
N PHE A 251 -13.02 -19.77 -9.17
CA PHE A 251 -11.58 -19.81 -9.02
C PHE A 251 -11.03 -21.17 -8.69
N SER A 252 -11.78 -22.22 -8.37
CA SER A 252 -11.19 -23.56 -8.20
C SER A 252 -10.41 -23.96 -9.46
N ALA A 253 -11.01 -23.87 -10.65
CA ALA A 253 -10.33 -24.21 -11.91
C ALA A 253 -9.10 -23.33 -12.20
N ARG A 254 -9.20 -22.01 -11.97
CA ARG A 254 -8.07 -21.08 -12.18
C ARG A 254 -7.00 -21.20 -11.11
N ALA A 255 -7.38 -21.44 -9.87
CA ALA A 255 -6.48 -21.63 -8.73
C ALA A 255 -5.71 -22.93 -8.89
N PHE A 256 -6.33 -24.02 -9.34
CA PHE A 256 -5.61 -25.25 -9.70
C PHE A 256 -4.58 -24.98 -10.80
N ALA A 257 -4.96 -24.29 -11.87
CA ALA A 257 -4.04 -23.91 -12.94
C ALA A 257 -2.94 -22.92 -12.50
N TRP A 258 -3.20 -22.11 -11.47
CA TRP A 258 -2.23 -21.14 -10.95
C TRP A 258 -1.28 -21.77 -9.94
N LEU A 259 -1.79 -22.66 -9.08
CA LEU A 259 -1.01 -23.49 -8.17
C LEU A 259 -0.11 -24.45 -8.93
N SER A 260 -0.57 -25.01 -10.06
CA SER A 260 0.25 -25.88 -10.91
C SER A 260 1.35 -25.12 -11.68
N ARG A 261 1.21 -23.80 -11.85
CA ARG A 261 2.26 -22.92 -12.42
C ARG A 261 3.20 -22.33 -11.37
N ARG A 262 2.99 -22.63 -10.09
CA ARG A 262 3.82 -22.13 -8.99
C ARG A 262 5.28 -22.51 -9.18
N ASP A 263 5.54 -23.75 -9.59
CA ASP A 263 6.90 -24.26 -9.70
C ASP A 263 7.71 -23.53 -10.79
N MET A 264 7.08 -23.18 -11.91
CA MET A 264 7.68 -22.34 -12.96
C MET A 264 8.00 -20.91 -12.48
N LEU A 265 7.23 -20.37 -11.53
CA LEU A 265 7.46 -19.04 -10.96
C LEU A 265 8.52 -19.05 -9.85
N LEU A 266 8.68 -20.17 -9.16
CA LEU A 266 9.69 -20.37 -8.12
C LEU A 266 11.07 -20.69 -8.71
N GLU A 267 11.16 -21.39 -9.85
CA GLU A 267 12.42 -21.66 -10.58
C GLU A 267 13.17 -20.38 -11.00
N LEU A 268 12.48 -19.23 -11.08
CA LEU A 268 13.08 -17.93 -11.39
C LEU A 268 13.51 -17.12 -10.14
N GLY A 269 13.30 -17.65 -8.93
CA GLY A 269 13.59 -16.98 -7.65
C GLY A 269 14.61 -17.71 -6.78
N VAL A 270 15.34 -16.95 -5.94
CA VAL A 270 16.25 -17.52 -4.93
C VAL A 270 15.43 -18.27 -3.85
N GLY A 271 15.32 -19.59 -3.99
CA GLY A 271 14.55 -20.45 -3.08
C GLY A 271 13.89 -21.68 -3.71
N ALA A 272 14.12 -21.93 -5.01
CA ALA A 272 13.58 -23.08 -5.75
C ALA A 272 13.86 -24.44 -5.04
N ASP A 273 14.99 -24.54 -4.34
CA ASP A 273 15.45 -25.81 -3.75
C ASP A 273 14.83 -26.14 -2.37
N SER A 274 14.12 -25.19 -1.74
CA SER A 274 13.51 -25.40 -0.41
C SER A 274 12.00 -25.22 -0.47
N GLN A 275 11.29 -26.28 -0.82
CA GLN A 275 9.83 -26.30 -0.87
C GLN A 275 9.26 -26.63 0.53
N GLY A 276 8.85 -25.62 1.31
CA GLY A 276 8.28 -25.84 2.64
C GLY A 276 7.60 -24.62 3.26
N PHE A 277 6.87 -24.84 4.36
CA PHE A 277 6.24 -23.78 5.16
C PHE A 277 7.26 -22.78 5.72
N SER A 278 8.48 -23.26 6.00
CA SER A 278 9.63 -22.44 6.39
C SER A 278 9.97 -21.37 5.35
N THR A 279 9.89 -21.68 4.05
CA THR A 279 10.19 -20.75 2.95
C THR A 279 9.13 -19.66 2.83
N VAL A 280 7.86 -19.99 3.06
CA VAL A 280 6.77 -19.00 3.10
C VAL A 280 6.99 -18.07 4.29
N PHE A 281 7.31 -18.62 5.46
CA PHE A 281 7.56 -17.83 6.67
C PHE A 281 8.77 -16.91 6.52
N LEU A 282 9.92 -17.43 6.05
CA LEU A 282 11.11 -16.64 5.74
C LEU A 282 10.84 -15.61 4.62
N GLY A 283 9.99 -15.96 3.66
CA GLY A 283 9.54 -15.08 2.59
C GLY A 283 8.87 -13.81 3.11
N LEU A 284 8.08 -13.92 4.20
CA LEU A 284 7.45 -12.75 4.84
C LEU A 284 8.51 -11.77 5.34
N PHE A 285 9.56 -12.27 5.99
CA PHE A 285 10.66 -11.45 6.49
C PHE A 285 11.51 -10.88 5.36
N ARG A 286 11.83 -11.67 4.32
CA ARG A 286 12.53 -11.18 3.12
C ARG A 286 11.76 -10.06 2.41
N LEU A 287 10.44 -10.12 2.44
CA LEU A 287 9.58 -9.15 1.79
C LEU A 287 9.41 -7.87 2.62
N LEU A 288 9.37 -7.97 3.94
CA LEU A 288 9.36 -6.79 4.83
C LEU A 288 10.74 -6.12 4.93
N LEU A 289 11.81 -6.92 4.99
CA LEU A 289 13.17 -6.44 5.29
C LEU A 289 14.09 -6.30 4.07
N GLY A 290 13.81 -6.96 2.94
CA GLY A 290 14.74 -7.02 1.79
C GLY A 290 14.59 -5.96 0.68
N PRO A 291 15.43 -6.06 -0.39
CA PRO A 291 16.79 -5.54 -0.30
C PRO A 291 16.99 -4.68 0.92
N GLY A 292 17.83 -5.20 1.81
CA GLY A 292 18.47 -4.30 2.73
C GLY A 292 19.32 -3.27 1.99
N PRO A 293 19.76 -2.23 2.72
CA PRO A 293 20.59 -1.15 2.20
C PRO A 293 21.77 -1.65 1.35
N ILE A 294 22.36 -2.79 1.73
CA ILE A 294 23.56 -3.36 1.11
C ILE A 294 23.32 -3.79 -0.34
N ARG A 295 22.20 -4.47 -0.62
CA ARG A 295 21.90 -4.93 -1.98
C ARG A 295 21.71 -3.75 -2.95
N SER A 296 21.28 -2.60 -2.42
CA SER A 296 21.17 -1.35 -3.18
C SER A 296 22.53 -0.74 -3.55
N LEU A 297 23.60 -1.00 -2.79
CA LEU A 297 24.96 -0.56 -3.14
C LEU A 297 25.53 -1.31 -4.34
N PHE A 298 25.12 -2.57 -4.52
CA PHE A 298 25.63 -3.46 -5.57
C PHE A 298 24.60 -3.72 -6.66
N GLY A 299 23.90 -2.67 -7.11
CA GLY A 299 22.77 -2.82 -8.04
C GLY A 299 23.09 -3.59 -9.33
N TYR A 300 24.33 -3.48 -9.84
CA TYR A 300 24.78 -4.21 -11.03
C TYR A 300 24.88 -5.73 -10.85
N GLN A 301 25.08 -6.21 -9.62
CA GLN A 301 25.15 -7.65 -9.33
C GLN A 301 23.75 -8.25 -9.16
N TYR A 302 22.81 -7.44 -8.68
CA TYR A 302 21.57 -7.91 -8.09
C TYR A 302 20.31 -7.57 -8.87
N PHE A 303 20.39 -6.64 -9.82
CA PHE A 303 19.28 -6.22 -10.67
C PHE A 303 19.66 -6.33 -12.14
N GLN A 304 18.76 -6.92 -12.93
CA GLN A 304 18.91 -7.03 -14.37
C GLN A 304 18.94 -5.66 -15.07
N PHE A 305 18.27 -4.67 -14.50
CA PHE A 305 18.42 -3.26 -14.85
C PHE A 305 18.34 -2.43 -13.57
N TYR A 306 19.23 -1.45 -13.42
CA TYR A 306 19.32 -0.57 -12.26
C TYR A 306 19.51 0.88 -12.69
N THR A 307 19.29 1.79 -11.74
CA THR A 307 19.59 3.21 -11.88
C THR A 307 20.29 3.68 -10.62
N TYR A 308 21.18 4.67 -10.74
CA TYR A 308 21.89 5.25 -9.61
C TYR A 308 20.93 5.93 -8.64
N VAL A 309 19.97 6.71 -9.15
CA VAL A 309 18.91 7.32 -8.34
C VAL A 309 18.10 6.26 -7.61
N GLY A 310 17.77 5.16 -8.29
CA GLY A 310 17.03 4.05 -7.70
C GLY A 310 17.78 3.35 -6.59
N ASN A 311 19.08 3.11 -6.77
CA ASN A 311 19.95 2.50 -5.77
C ASN A 311 20.07 3.40 -4.52
N ILE A 312 20.28 4.71 -4.70
CA ILE A 312 20.34 5.68 -3.59
C ILE A 312 18.99 5.76 -2.86
N CYS A 313 17.88 5.83 -3.59
CA CYS A 313 16.55 5.86 -3.02
C CYS A 313 16.23 4.59 -2.23
N ALA A 314 16.60 3.43 -2.76
CA ALA A 314 16.43 2.14 -2.11
C ALA A 314 17.29 2.03 -0.84
N LEU A 315 18.55 2.47 -0.88
CA LEU A 315 19.45 2.52 0.26
C LEU A 315 18.86 3.36 1.41
N ILE A 316 18.50 4.61 1.12
CA ILE A 316 17.98 5.54 2.13
C ILE A 316 16.62 5.05 2.64
N GLY A 317 15.70 4.71 1.75
CA GLY A 317 14.33 4.34 2.12
C GLY A 317 14.23 3.02 2.89
N SER A 318 15.04 2.02 2.54
CA SER A 318 15.13 0.76 3.31
C SER A 318 15.73 1.00 4.69
N THR A 319 16.77 1.85 4.79
CA THR A 319 17.36 2.24 6.08
C THR A 319 16.32 2.91 6.97
N ILE A 320 15.56 3.88 6.45
CA ILE A 320 14.45 4.52 7.19
C ILE A 320 13.45 3.46 7.67
N PHE A 321 13.03 2.54 6.79
CA PHE A 321 12.07 1.50 7.15
C PHE A 321 12.60 0.57 8.24
N TRP A 322 13.86 0.15 8.16
CA TRP A 322 14.50 -0.71 9.15
C TRP A 322 14.59 -0.05 10.53
N PHE A 323 14.93 1.24 10.58
CA PHE A 323 15.02 1.97 11.85
C PHE A 323 13.64 2.26 12.48
N LEU A 324 12.62 2.49 11.65
CA LEU A 324 11.29 2.87 12.12
C LEU A 324 10.35 1.68 12.36
N SER A 325 10.54 0.55 11.68
CA SER A 325 9.65 -0.62 11.83
C SER A 325 9.61 -1.23 13.24
N PRO A 326 10.69 -1.27 14.05
CA PRO A 326 10.61 -1.67 15.46
C PRO A 326 9.68 -0.76 16.27
N ILE A 327 9.68 0.54 15.99
CA ILE A 327 8.79 1.51 16.67
C ILE A 327 7.34 1.17 16.36
N VAL A 328 7.04 0.85 15.09
CA VAL A 328 5.71 0.41 14.65
C VAL A 328 5.27 -0.84 15.40
N LEU A 329 6.14 -1.85 15.47
CA LEU A 329 5.82 -3.12 16.14
C LEU A 329 5.57 -2.94 17.65
N LEU A 330 6.40 -2.15 18.34
CA LEU A 330 6.21 -1.87 19.76
C LEU A 330 4.87 -1.16 20.02
N GLN A 331 4.49 -0.22 19.16
CA GLN A 331 3.19 0.45 19.30
C GLN A 331 1.99 -0.45 18.97
N MET A 332 2.15 -1.42 18.07
CA MET A 332 1.13 -2.44 17.80
C MET A 332 0.87 -3.31 19.03
N LEU A 333 1.92 -3.65 19.80
CA LEU A 333 1.80 -4.45 21.03
C LEU A 333 1.07 -3.70 22.16
N ASP A 334 1.23 -2.38 22.22
CA ASP A 334 0.60 -1.52 23.24
C ASP A 334 -0.85 -1.10 22.88
N MET A 335 -1.45 -1.64 21.82
CA MET A 335 -2.73 -1.16 21.31
C MET A 335 -3.93 -1.57 22.19
N ASN A 336 -4.83 -0.61 22.42
CA ASN A 336 -6.15 -0.86 22.98
C ASN A 336 -7.07 -1.66 22.04
N ARG A 337 -7.73 -2.70 22.56
CA ARG A 337 -8.69 -3.57 21.82
C ARG A 337 -9.83 -2.83 21.10
N LYS A 338 -10.12 -1.57 21.48
CA LYS A 338 -11.21 -0.78 20.88
C LYS A 338 -10.89 -0.25 19.48
N ASP A 339 -9.61 -0.11 19.12
CA ASP A 339 -9.17 0.39 17.80
C ASP A 339 -8.86 -0.71 16.79
N LEU A 340 -8.91 -1.97 17.24
CA LEU A 340 -8.58 -3.16 16.45
C LEU A 340 -9.41 -3.28 15.18
N TYR A 341 -10.68 -2.87 15.15
CA TYR A 341 -11.57 -3.16 14.01
C TYR A 341 -11.26 -2.42 12.72
N VAL A 342 -10.94 -1.11 12.78
CA VAL A 342 -10.53 -0.35 11.60
C VAL A 342 -9.14 -0.81 11.16
N LEU A 343 -8.28 -1.14 12.13
CA LEU A 343 -6.96 -1.71 11.88
C LEU A 343 -7.04 -3.08 11.20
N LEU A 344 -8.02 -3.92 11.55
CA LEU A 344 -8.19 -5.26 10.99
C LEU A 344 -8.38 -5.23 9.48
N THR A 345 -9.10 -4.24 8.93
CA THR A 345 -9.25 -4.12 7.47
C THR A 345 -7.91 -3.87 6.79
N TYR A 346 -7.09 -2.95 7.33
CA TYR A 346 -5.73 -2.70 6.80
C TYR A 346 -4.81 -3.91 6.99
N ILE A 347 -4.83 -4.53 8.18
CA ILE A 347 -4.01 -5.69 8.52
C ILE A 347 -4.37 -6.89 7.64
N PHE A 348 -5.65 -7.18 7.39
CA PHE A 348 -6.04 -8.30 6.54
C PHE A 348 -5.55 -8.14 5.11
N ASN A 349 -5.69 -6.94 4.53
CA ASN A 349 -5.17 -6.67 3.20
C ASN A 349 -3.64 -6.77 3.16
N LEU A 350 -2.95 -6.22 4.17
CA LEU A 350 -1.50 -6.33 4.30
C LEU A 350 -1.07 -7.81 4.41
N LEU A 351 -1.63 -8.57 5.35
CA LEU A 351 -1.29 -9.99 5.55
C LEU A 351 -1.58 -10.82 4.31
N MET A 352 -2.71 -10.61 3.65
CA MET A 352 -3.04 -11.30 2.41
C MET A 352 -1.97 -11.03 1.35
N ILE A 353 -1.59 -9.77 1.17
CA ILE A 353 -0.53 -9.37 0.25
C ILE A 353 0.80 -10.06 0.62
N LEU A 354 1.19 -10.03 1.89
CA LEU A 354 2.43 -10.64 2.36
C LEU A 354 2.42 -12.16 2.11
N ILE A 355 1.33 -12.85 2.41
CA ILE A 355 1.18 -14.32 2.25
C ILE A 355 1.26 -14.71 0.77
N ILE A 356 0.50 -14.04 -0.11
CA ILE A 356 0.48 -14.36 -1.54
C ILE A 356 1.90 -14.21 -2.11
N TYR A 357 2.59 -13.10 -1.82
CA TYR A 357 3.92 -12.89 -2.39
C TYR A 357 4.99 -13.79 -1.79
N SER A 358 4.87 -14.13 -0.51
CA SER A 358 5.79 -15.06 0.13
C SER A 358 5.61 -16.47 -0.43
N TYR A 359 4.36 -16.87 -0.73
CA TYR A 359 4.06 -18.19 -1.27
C TYR A 359 4.44 -18.36 -2.75
N PHE A 360 4.13 -17.37 -3.60
CA PHE A 360 4.37 -17.46 -5.05
C PHE A 360 5.77 -17.01 -5.48
N TYR A 361 6.43 -16.14 -4.73
CA TYR A 361 7.72 -15.56 -5.13
C TYR A 361 8.82 -15.80 -4.09
N GLY A 362 8.60 -16.64 -3.08
CA GLY A 362 9.59 -16.92 -2.02
C GLY A 362 10.01 -15.69 -1.21
N GLY A 363 9.17 -14.64 -1.21
CA GLY A 363 9.49 -13.34 -0.61
C GLY A 363 10.46 -12.48 -1.44
N SER A 364 10.92 -12.96 -2.60
CA SER A 364 11.65 -12.17 -3.59
C SER A 364 10.69 -11.21 -4.27
N ALA A 365 10.37 -10.11 -3.59
CA ALA A 365 9.59 -9.03 -4.18
C ALA A 365 10.51 -8.05 -4.90
N GLU A 366 10.10 -7.70 -6.13
CA GLU A 366 10.61 -6.53 -6.81
C GLU A 366 10.43 -5.28 -5.96
N LEU A 367 11.38 -4.34 -6.03
CA LEU A 367 11.41 -3.09 -5.26
C LEU A 367 10.06 -2.34 -5.28
N ARG A 368 9.38 -2.34 -6.44
CA ARG A 368 8.06 -1.73 -6.67
C ARG A 368 6.99 -2.15 -5.68
N PHE A 369 6.98 -3.41 -5.29
CA PHE A 369 5.92 -3.94 -4.45
C PHE A 369 6.13 -3.61 -2.97
N ARG A 370 7.37 -3.32 -2.56
CA ARG A 370 7.64 -2.79 -1.22
C ARG A 370 7.12 -1.39 -1.00
N GLY A 371 7.08 -0.56 -2.03
CA GLY A 371 6.38 0.73 -1.95
C GLY A 371 4.93 0.59 -1.47
N VAL A 372 4.22 -0.43 -1.99
CA VAL A 372 2.84 -0.76 -1.58
C VAL A 372 2.81 -1.20 -0.11
N ILE A 373 3.66 -2.15 0.26
CA ILE A 373 3.71 -2.72 1.62
C ILE A 373 4.06 -1.65 2.65
N TYR A 374 5.09 -0.85 2.40
CA TYR A 374 5.57 0.19 3.31
C TYR A 374 4.50 1.25 3.52
N THR A 375 3.78 1.63 2.45
CA THR A 375 2.65 2.56 2.57
C THR A 375 1.50 1.97 3.39
N LEU A 376 1.16 0.69 3.20
CA LEU A 376 0.13 0.03 4.02
C LEU A 376 0.55 -0.07 5.50
N VAL A 377 1.83 -0.38 5.79
CA VAL A 377 2.38 -0.37 7.15
C VAL A 377 2.33 1.03 7.75
N ALA A 378 2.69 2.06 7.00
CA ALA A 378 2.62 3.45 7.43
C ALA A 378 1.18 3.88 7.76
N ASN A 379 0.20 3.41 6.99
CA ASN A 379 -1.23 3.66 7.23
C ASN A 379 -1.70 2.97 8.52
N VAL A 380 -1.34 1.71 8.73
CA VAL A 380 -1.59 0.97 10.01
C VAL A 380 -1.00 1.77 11.17
N PHE A 381 0.24 2.23 11.04
CA PHE A 381 0.92 3.01 12.08
C PHE A 381 0.25 4.35 12.37
N ALA A 382 -0.11 5.12 11.33
CA ALA A 382 -0.79 6.40 11.50
C ALA A 382 -2.09 6.24 12.29
N ILE A 383 -2.85 5.19 11.97
CA ILE A 383 -4.12 4.84 12.62
C ILE A 383 -3.90 4.51 14.11
N LEU A 384 -2.87 3.73 14.41
CA LEU A 384 -2.52 3.34 15.79
C LEU A 384 -2.21 4.56 16.65
N GLN A 385 -1.36 5.45 16.14
CA GLN A 385 -0.92 6.61 16.90
C GLN A 385 -2.06 7.61 17.14
N LEU A 386 -2.89 7.87 16.13
CA LEU A 386 -4.08 8.71 16.28
C LEU A 386 -5.10 8.13 17.28
N GLY A 387 -5.08 6.81 17.53
CA GLY A 387 -5.96 6.14 18.50
C GLY A 387 -5.48 6.16 19.95
N ASN A 388 -4.17 6.19 20.18
CA ASN A 388 -3.57 5.92 21.50
C ASN A 388 -3.48 7.14 22.45
N GLU A 389 -3.83 8.36 22.06
CA GLU A 389 -3.60 9.55 22.92
C GLU A 389 -4.51 9.66 24.16
N LYS A 390 -5.51 8.78 24.34
CA LYS A 390 -6.29 8.71 25.60
C LYS A 390 -5.48 8.17 26.79
N THR A 391 -4.35 7.50 26.58
CA THR A 391 -3.56 6.90 27.68
C THR A 391 -2.34 7.71 28.13
N MET A 392 -1.89 8.73 27.37
CA MET A 392 -0.73 9.53 27.76
C MET A 392 -1.02 10.65 28.77
N LYS A 393 -2.29 10.93 29.08
CA LYS A 393 -2.63 12.03 30.02
C LYS A 393 -2.64 11.68 31.51
N ILE A 394 -2.56 10.41 31.91
CA ILE A 394 -2.52 10.05 33.34
C ILE A 394 -1.74 8.75 33.54
N ARG A 395 -0.43 8.84 33.75
CA ARG A 395 0.32 8.02 34.70
C ARG A 395 1.63 8.75 35.03
N PRO A 396 1.79 9.28 36.25
CA PRO A 396 3.08 9.82 36.67
C PRO A 396 4.14 8.72 36.56
N MET A 397 5.35 9.16 36.24
CA MET A 397 6.55 8.38 35.96
C MET A 397 6.85 7.31 37.04
N GLU A 398 6.41 6.08 36.81
CA GLU A 398 7.17 4.86 37.16
C GLU A 398 8.11 4.48 35.99
N SER A 399 8.69 5.49 35.34
CA SER A 399 9.12 5.45 33.94
C SER A 399 10.61 5.16 33.74
N PHE A 400 11.33 4.63 34.72
CA PHE A 400 12.74 4.28 34.49
C PHE A 400 12.91 2.83 33.99
N ASP A 401 12.12 1.88 34.50
CA ASP A 401 12.26 0.48 34.10
C ASP A 401 11.52 0.13 32.81
N ILE A 402 10.33 0.68 32.58
CA ILE A 402 9.58 0.46 31.32
C ILE A 402 10.30 1.11 30.14
N ASN A 403 10.93 2.27 30.32
CA ASN A 403 11.73 2.91 29.27
C ASN A 403 13.03 2.14 29.00
N LYS A 404 13.68 1.58 30.02
CA LYS A 404 14.81 0.67 29.83
C LYS A 404 14.39 -0.63 29.13
N LEU A 405 13.24 -1.20 29.46
CA LEU A 405 12.72 -2.42 28.80
C LEU A 405 12.33 -2.14 27.35
N LYS A 406 11.64 -1.02 27.07
CA LYS A 406 11.30 -0.58 25.71
C LYS A 406 12.53 -0.23 24.89
N LEU A 407 13.53 0.41 25.49
CA LEU A 407 14.81 0.67 24.83
C LEU A 407 15.57 -0.64 24.56
N LYS A 408 15.62 -1.57 25.51
CA LYS A 408 16.21 -2.90 25.30
C LYS A 408 15.46 -3.68 24.22
N ALA A 409 14.14 -3.64 24.21
CA ALA A 409 13.31 -4.28 23.18
C ALA A 409 13.51 -3.61 21.81
N TYR A 410 13.61 -2.27 21.76
CA TYR A 410 13.94 -1.53 20.55
C TYR A 410 15.32 -1.90 20.03
N VAL A 411 16.35 -1.88 20.89
CA VAL A 411 17.73 -2.27 20.52
C VAL A 411 17.77 -3.72 20.07
N LEU A 412 17.07 -4.63 20.75
CA LEU A 412 16.98 -6.04 20.36
C LEU A 412 16.28 -6.19 19.00
N LEU A 413 15.15 -5.54 18.79
CA LEU A 413 14.42 -5.56 17.52
C LEU A 413 15.25 -4.93 16.40
N CYS A 414 15.87 -3.78 16.61
CA CYS A 414 16.80 -3.18 15.65
C CYS A 414 17.95 -4.12 15.33
N SER A 415 18.53 -4.78 16.34
CA SER A 415 19.62 -5.74 16.15
C SER A 415 19.14 -6.96 15.35
N MET A 416 17.96 -7.50 15.66
CA MET A 416 17.36 -8.63 14.94
C MET A 416 16.97 -8.26 13.51
N LEU A 417 16.44 -7.05 13.28
CA LEU A 417 16.08 -6.58 11.94
C LEU A 417 17.32 -6.21 11.12
N PHE A 418 18.37 -5.69 11.76
CA PHE A 418 19.64 -5.38 11.11
C PHE A 418 20.42 -6.66 10.79
N LEU A 419 20.54 -7.61 11.73
CA LEU A 419 21.18 -8.91 11.52
C LEU A 419 20.38 -9.78 10.55
N GLY A 420 19.05 -9.84 10.70
CA GLY A 420 18.17 -10.52 9.76
C GLY A 420 18.23 -9.86 8.38
N GLY A 421 18.22 -8.53 8.34
CA GLY A 421 18.41 -7.74 7.15
C GLY A 421 19.73 -8.06 6.44
N LEU A 422 20.86 -8.11 7.16
CA LEU A 422 22.17 -8.55 6.66
C LEU A 422 22.11 -9.97 6.10
N LEU A 423 21.52 -10.92 6.85
CA LEU A 423 21.34 -12.31 6.42
C LEU A 423 20.45 -12.47 5.18
N PHE A 424 19.50 -11.56 4.96
CA PHE A 424 18.62 -11.53 3.79
C PHE A 424 19.09 -10.58 2.67
N SER A 425 20.22 -9.88 2.87
CA SER A 425 20.81 -8.96 1.88
C SER A 425 21.92 -9.60 1.04
N ILE A 426 22.46 -10.72 1.52
CA ILE A 426 23.37 -11.62 0.81
C ILE A 426 22.52 -12.67 0.10
#